data_AF-A0A938H2P6-F1
#
_entry.id   AF-A0A938H2P6-F1
#
_cell.length_a   1.000
_cell.length_b   1.000
_cell.length_c   1.000
_cell.angle_alpha   90.00
_cell.angle_beta   90.00
_cell.angle_gamma   90.00
#
_symmetry.space_group_name_H-M   'P 1'
#
loop_
_entity.id
_entity.type
_entity.pdbx_description
1 polymer ?
#
loop_
_entity_poly.entity_id
_entity_poly.type
_entity_poly.pdbx_seq_one_letter_code
_entity_poly.pdbx_strand_id
1 'polypeptide(L)'
;MSLALPVISMGRAVGKVPSSSKDKNWRGRALEVFLGGGNNSAAKRDFTDGELKSTRVIRKNENWVIEQTLRITTLSHADFSHLNQLEKTPFFDKVSYFNCVLFDSRKGDIEGGTIVGEFVFDIDDDPSFRKEIAED
;
A
#
# COMPACT_ATOMS: atom_id res chain seq x y z
N MET A 1 18.50 -15.50 7.03
CA MET A 1 19.04 -14.13 6.86
C MET A 1 17.99 -13.33 6.10
N SER A 2 17.44 -12.26 6.68
CA SER A 2 16.52 -11.36 5.97
C SER A 2 17.36 -10.36 5.18
N LEU A 3 17.21 -10.35 3.84
CA LEU A 3 17.82 -9.35 2.96
C LEU A 3 17.00 -8.06 3.10
N ALA A 4 17.41 -7.24 4.07
CA ALA A 4 17.01 -5.84 4.17
C ALA A 4 17.44 -5.09 2.90
N LEU A 5 16.54 -4.94 1.92
CA LEU A 5 16.79 -4.11 0.75
C LEU A 5 16.51 -2.63 1.09
N PRO A 6 17.50 -1.73 0.93
CA PRO A 6 17.27 -0.31 1.13
C PRO A 6 16.38 0.24 0.01
N VAL A 7 15.24 0.83 0.38
CA VAL A 7 14.25 1.36 -0.57
C VAL A 7 14.82 2.50 -1.41
N ILE A 8 15.75 3.29 -0.85
CA ILE A 8 16.45 4.34 -1.61
C ILE A 8 17.27 3.74 -2.75
N SER A 9 17.95 2.62 -2.52
CA SER A 9 18.81 2.01 -3.53
C SER A 9 17.99 1.61 -4.75
N MET A 10 16.79 1.06 -4.53
CA MET A 10 15.80 0.80 -5.57
C MET A 10 15.30 2.09 -6.22
N GLY A 11 14.89 3.08 -5.42
CA GLY A 11 14.40 4.37 -5.91
C GLY A 11 15.44 5.15 -6.74
N ARG A 12 16.73 5.06 -6.39
CA ARG A 12 17.86 5.67 -7.14
C ARG A 12 18.12 4.94 -8.45
N ALA A 13 18.11 3.60 -8.43
CA ALA A 13 18.32 2.79 -9.64
C ALA A 13 17.29 3.10 -10.73
N VAL A 14 16.09 3.55 -10.35
CA VAL A 14 14.99 3.87 -11.28
C VAL A 14 14.70 5.37 -11.42
N GLY A 15 15.51 6.25 -10.82
CA GLY A 15 15.38 7.71 -10.96
C GLY A 15 14.12 8.32 -10.33
N LYS A 16 13.57 7.69 -9.28
CA LYS A 16 12.28 8.05 -8.65
C LYS A 16 12.36 8.34 -7.15
N VAL A 17 13.57 8.62 -6.64
CA VAL A 17 13.77 9.18 -5.30
C VAL A 17 13.02 10.52 -5.20
N PRO A 18 12.43 10.85 -4.04
CA PRO A 18 11.77 12.13 -3.84
C PRO A 18 12.72 13.29 -4.18
N SER A 19 12.28 14.21 -5.04
CA SER A 19 12.95 15.49 -5.26
C SER A 19 12.74 16.47 -4.09
N SER A 20 11.91 16.09 -3.11
CA SER A 20 11.55 16.88 -1.94
C SER A 20 11.15 16.02 -0.75
N SER A 21 11.56 16.41 0.45
CA SER A 21 11.11 15.85 1.74
C SER A 21 9.60 16.04 2.02
N LYS A 22 8.86 16.72 1.15
CA LYS A 22 7.40 16.89 1.27
C LYS A 22 6.61 15.83 0.51
N ASP A 23 7.25 15.05 -0.34
CA ASP A 23 6.60 13.99 -1.08
C ASP A 23 6.29 12.81 -0.16
N LYS A 24 5.03 12.65 0.22
CA LYS A 24 4.59 11.59 1.15
C LYS A 24 4.38 10.24 0.48
N ASN A 25 4.31 10.20 -0.85
CA ASN A 25 3.91 9.01 -1.62
C ASN A 25 5.07 8.36 -2.38
N TRP A 26 6.29 8.89 -2.23
CA TRP A 26 7.47 8.44 -2.98
C TRP A 26 7.77 6.93 -2.81
N ARG A 27 7.47 6.34 -1.64
CA ARG A 27 7.70 4.91 -1.37
C ARG A 27 6.85 4.00 -2.25
N GLY A 28 5.55 4.32 -2.35
CA GLY A 28 4.64 3.60 -3.24
C GLY A 28 5.14 3.65 -4.68
N ARG A 29 5.54 4.83 -5.15
CA ARG A 29 6.08 5.01 -6.51
C ARG A 29 7.41 4.28 -6.75
N ALA A 30 8.33 4.30 -5.79
CA ALA A 30 9.59 3.58 -5.91
C ALA A 30 9.35 2.05 -5.99
N LEU A 31 8.37 1.56 -5.24
CA LEU A 31 7.98 0.15 -5.24
C LEU A 31 7.26 -0.26 -6.53
N GLU A 32 6.29 0.53 -7.00
CA GLU A 32 5.60 0.33 -8.29
C GLU A 32 6.61 0.16 -9.42
N VAL A 33 7.59 1.08 -9.51
CA VAL A 33 8.58 1.06 -10.58
C VAL A 33 9.55 -0.12 -10.45
N PHE A 34 9.94 -0.51 -9.23
CA PHE A 34 10.76 -1.71 -9.04
C PHE A 34 10.04 -2.98 -9.54
N LEU A 35 8.73 -3.06 -9.34
CA LEU A 35 7.89 -4.15 -9.80
C LEU A 35 7.50 -4.03 -11.28
N GLY A 36 8.10 -3.08 -12.02
CA GLY A 36 7.85 -2.89 -13.46
C GLY A 36 6.56 -2.13 -13.78
N GLY A 37 5.91 -1.53 -12.77
CA GLY A 37 4.73 -0.68 -12.93
C GLY A 37 5.03 0.61 -13.69
N GLY A 38 4.06 1.07 -14.49
CA GLY A 38 4.12 2.35 -15.19
C GLY A 38 3.86 3.55 -14.27
N ASN A 39 4.25 4.76 -14.68
CA ASN A 39 4.07 6.01 -13.90
C ASN A 39 2.61 6.51 -13.77
N ASN A 40 1.62 5.72 -14.18
CA ASN A 40 0.24 6.17 -14.21
C ASN A 40 -0.51 5.58 -13.02
N SER A 41 -0.83 6.43 -12.04
CA SER A 41 -1.81 6.08 -11.00
C SER A 41 -3.13 5.79 -11.68
N ALA A 42 -3.47 4.51 -11.82
CA ALA A 42 -4.69 4.09 -12.48
C ALA A 42 -5.87 4.21 -11.49
N ALA A 43 -7.05 4.55 -12.02
CA ALA A 43 -8.30 4.42 -11.26
C ALA A 43 -8.70 2.95 -11.02
N LYS A 44 -7.99 2.01 -11.66
CA LYS A 44 -8.06 0.55 -11.48
C LYS A 44 -6.81 0.03 -10.75
N ARG A 45 -6.82 -1.25 -10.39
CA ARG A 45 -5.73 -1.99 -9.74
C ARG A 45 -4.36 -1.62 -10.32
N ASP A 46 -3.37 -1.51 -9.43
CA ASP A 46 -1.98 -1.19 -9.80
C ASP A 46 -1.33 -2.30 -10.64
N PHE A 47 -1.80 -3.54 -10.50
CA PHE A 47 -1.38 -4.71 -11.29
C PHE A 47 -2.60 -5.50 -11.77
N THR A 48 -2.41 -6.33 -12.82
CA THR A 48 -3.44 -7.23 -13.35
C THR A 48 -4.05 -8.11 -12.25
N ASP A 49 -3.22 -8.48 -11.26
CA ASP A 49 -3.57 -9.41 -10.21
C ASP A 49 -3.89 -8.74 -8.86
N GLY A 50 -3.84 -7.41 -8.71
CA GLY A 50 -4.09 -6.78 -7.40
C GLY A 50 -3.68 -5.32 -7.24
N GLU A 51 -4.05 -4.73 -6.11
CA GLU A 51 -3.57 -3.41 -5.69
C GLU A 51 -2.23 -3.55 -4.95
N LEU A 52 -1.34 -2.57 -5.09
CA LEU A 52 -0.08 -2.53 -4.37
C LEU A 52 -0.14 -1.49 -3.28
N LYS A 53 0.04 -1.95 -2.05
CA LYS A 53 0.03 -1.13 -0.86
C LYS A 53 1.39 -1.17 -0.21
N SER A 54 1.65 -0.12 0.56
CA SER A 54 2.76 -0.15 1.49
C SER A 54 2.41 0.59 2.76
N THR A 55 2.97 0.11 3.86
CA THR A 55 2.76 0.72 5.16
C THR A 55 4.03 0.72 5.99
N ARG A 56 4.07 1.65 6.93
CA ARG A 56 5.16 1.77 7.88
C ARG A 56 4.87 0.88 9.09
N VAL A 57 5.88 0.12 9.47
CA VAL A 57 5.90 -0.66 10.71
C VAL A 57 6.93 -0.12 11.66
N ILE A 58 6.71 -0.37 12.95
CA ILE A 58 7.63 -0.06 14.04
C ILE A 58 7.82 -1.29 14.90
N ARG A 59 8.99 -1.39 15.54
CA ARG A 59 9.26 -2.48 16.47
C ARG A 59 8.80 -2.10 17.89
N LYS A 60 7.90 -2.88 18.48
CA LYS A 60 7.42 -2.76 19.87
C LYS A 60 7.62 -4.09 20.57
N ASN A 61 8.44 -4.11 21.63
CA ASN A 61 8.68 -5.31 22.46
C ASN A 61 8.90 -6.56 21.61
N GLU A 62 9.91 -6.50 20.74
CA GLU A 62 10.31 -7.54 19.77
C GLU A 62 9.38 -7.77 18.58
N ASN A 63 8.12 -7.34 18.64
CA ASN A 63 7.13 -7.51 17.56
C ASN A 63 7.12 -6.34 16.58
N TRP A 64 6.81 -6.62 15.32
CA TRP A 64 6.51 -5.60 14.32
C TRP A 64 5.03 -5.20 14.41
N VAL A 65 4.76 -3.91 14.44
CA VAL A 65 3.41 -3.36 14.57
C VAL A 65 3.19 -2.30 13.49
N ILE A 66 2.06 -2.38 12.80
CA ILE A 66 1.60 -1.35 11.86
C ILE A 66 1.13 -0.15 12.70
N GLU A 67 1.79 1.01 12.53
CA GLU A 67 1.48 2.21 13.32
C GLU A 67 0.38 3.08 12.69
N GLN A 68 0.09 2.88 11.41
CA GLN A 68 -0.73 3.78 10.62
C GLN A 68 -1.86 3.05 9.89
N THR A 69 -3.04 3.66 9.85
CA THR A 69 -4.14 3.21 9.01
C THR A 69 -3.71 3.21 7.54
N LEU A 70 -3.99 2.12 6.84
CA LEU A 70 -3.70 2.01 5.42
C LEU A 70 -4.76 2.78 4.62
N ARG A 71 -4.31 3.72 3.78
CA ARG A 71 -5.21 4.42 2.86
C ARG A 71 -5.55 3.51 1.68
N ILE A 72 -6.83 3.17 1.55
CA ILE A 72 -7.33 2.33 0.43
C ILE A 72 -7.62 3.19 -0.80
N THR A 73 -8.59 4.10 -0.70
CA THR A 73 -9.01 4.98 -1.79
C THR A 73 -9.59 6.29 -1.27
N THR A 74 -9.89 7.23 -2.17
CA THR A 74 -10.68 8.42 -1.85
C THR A 74 -12.12 8.17 -2.26
N LEU A 75 -13.06 8.44 -1.35
CA LEU A 75 -14.50 8.35 -1.62
C LEU A 75 -14.99 9.67 -2.22
N SER A 76 -15.78 9.59 -3.29
CA SER A 76 -16.49 10.74 -3.86
C SER A 76 -17.86 10.86 -3.18
N HIS A 77 -18.20 12.04 -2.68
CA HIS A 77 -19.52 12.31 -2.09
C HIS A 77 -20.58 12.73 -3.12
N ALA A 78 -20.22 12.81 -4.40
CA ALA A 78 -21.08 13.39 -5.43
C ALA A 78 -22.13 12.42 -6.00
N ASP A 79 -21.94 11.11 -5.82
CA ASP A 79 -22.85 10.10 -6.34
C ASP A 79 -22.72 8.84 -5.48
N PHE A 80 -23.78 8.45 -4.79
CA PHE A 80 -23.81 7.28 -3.90
C PHE A 80 -24.57 6.10 -4.53
N SER A 81 -24.98 6.23 -5.79
CA SER A 81 -25.75 5.20 -6.51
C SER A 81 -25.03 3.83 -6.56
N HIS A 82 -23.70 3.85 -6.49
CA HIS A 82 -22.83 2.67 -6.47
C HIS A 82 -22.65 2.03 -5.08
N LEU A 83 -23.07 2.69 -3.99
CA LEU A 83 -23.00 2.11 -2.64
C LEU A 83 -24.02 1.00 -2.39
N ASN A 84 -25.01 0.80 -3.28
CA ASN A 84 -26.01 -0.24 -3.12
C ASN A 84 -25.45 -1.67 -3.35
N GLN A 85 -24.26 -1.79 -3.93
CA GLN A 85 -23.56 -3.07 -4.13
C GLN A 85 -22.08 -2.87 -3.88
N LEU A 86 -21.61 -3.26 -2.69
CA LEU A 86 -20.22 -3.13 -2.25
C LEU A 86 -19.25 -3.64 -3.33
N GLU A 87 -19.51 -4.81 -3.91
CA GLU A 87 -18.67 -5.47 -4.91
C GLU A 87 -18.48 -4.66 -6.20
N LYS A 88 -19.31 -3.66 -6.45
CA LYS A 88 -19.20 -2.77 -7.61
C LYS A 88 -18.53 -1.44 -7.29
N THR A 89 -18.11 -1.24 -6.05
CA THR A 89 -17.47 0.00 -5.63
C THR A 89 -15.98 -0.01 -5.99
N PRO A 90 -15.40 1.14 -6.39
CA PRO A 90 -13.94 1.28 -6.54
C PRO A 90 -13.17 1.01 -5.24
N PHE A 91 -13.85 1.08 -4.09
CA PHE A 91 -13.29 0.70 -2.80
C PHE A 91 -13.09 -0.81 -2.72
N PHE A 92 -14.13 -1.60 -3.04
CA PHE A 92 -14.04 -3.07 -3.03
C PHE A 92 -12.99 -3.60 -4.00
N ASP A 93 -12.89 -2.99 -5.19
CA ASP A 93 -11.84 -3.34 -6.16
C ASP A 93 -10.41 -3.22 -5.59
N LYS A 94 -10.19 -2.26 -4.67
CA LYS A 94 -8.88 -1.95 -4.06
C LYS A 94 -8.59 -2.70 -2.77
N VAL A 95 -9.62 -3.17 -2.05
CA VAL A 95 -9.46 -3.92 -0.79
C VAL A 95 -9.66 -5.43 -0.97
N SER A 96 -10.33 -5.86 -2.04
CA SER A 96 -10.60 -7.27 -2.32
C SER A 96 -9.32 -8.10 -2.38
N TYR A 97 -8.27 -7.55 -3.00
CA TYR A 97 -6.98 -8.21 -3.07
C TYR A 97 -5.85 -7.19 -3.18
N PHE A 98 -4.88 -7.23 -2.27
CA PHE A 98 -3.71 -6.38 -2.34
C PHE A 98 -2.44 -7.04 -1.80
N ASN A 99 -1.30 -6.67 -2.38
CA ASN A 99 0.02 -6.96 -1.83
C ASN A 99 0.46 -5.77 -0.98
N CYS A 100 0.88 -5.99 0.26
CA CYS A 100 1.33 -4.92 1.13
C CYS A 100 2.79 -5.12 1.56
N VAL A 101 3.62 -4.14 1.20
CA VAL A 101 5.04 -4.12 1.59
C VAL A 101 5.23 -3.33 2.88
N LEU A 102 5.96 -3.93 3.82
CA LEU A 102 6.23 -3.38 5.14
C LEU A 102 7.59 -2.71 5.18
N PHE A 103 7.60 -1.45 5.59
CA PHE A 103 8.84 -0.68 5.74
C PHE A 103 9.12 -0.32 7.19
N ASP A 104 10.30 -0.67 7.70
CA ASP A 104 10.85 -0.08 8.91
C ASP A 104 11.50 1.25 8.55
N SER A 105 10.96 2.33 9.11
CA SER A 105 11.53 3.67 8.97
C SER A 105 11.18 4.50 10.18
N ARG A 106 12.03 5.48 10.50
CA ARG A 106 11.70 6.48 11.53
C ARG A 106 10.78 7.54 10.93
N LYS A 107 9.91 8.10 11.76
CA LYS A 107 9.08 9.26 11.39
C LYS A 107 10.01 10.41 11.01
N GLY A 108 9.98 10.83 9.73
CA GLY A 108 10.87 11.88 9.21
C GLY A 108 12.13 11.37 8.51
N ASP A 109 12.45 10.08 8.63
CA ASP A 109 13.50 9.46 7.82
C ASP A 109 12.90 8.96 6.51
N ILE A 110 12.75 9.91 5.59
CA ILE A 110 12.24 9.71 4.24
C ILE A 110 13.24 8.92 3.41
N GLU A 111 14.49 8.83 3.82
CA GLU A 111 15.50 8.11 3.06
C GLU A 111 15.72 6.71 3.64
N GLY A 112 16.04 6.57 4.93
CA GLY A 112 16.52 5.31 5.54
C GLY A 112 15.52 4.16 5.76
N GLY A 113 14.46 4.05 4.95
CA GLY A 113 13.50 2.96 5.03
C GLY A 113 14.03 1.62 4.52
N THR A 114 13.81 0.55 5.27
CA THR A 114 14.17 -0.83 4.90
C THR A 114 12.93 -1.68 4.74
N ILE A 115 12.88 -2.51 3.68
CA ILE A 115 11.85 -3.55 3.55
C ILE A 115 12.09 -4.61 4.62
N VAL A 116 11.12 -4.83 5.48
CA VAL A 116 11.19 -5.83 6.55
C VAL A 116 10.26 -7.02 6.34
N GLY A 117 9.34 -6.91 5.38
CA GLY A 117 8.47 -8.00 4.98
C GLY A 117 7.44 -7.56 3.96
N GLU A 118 6.63 -8.52 3.54
CA GLU A 118 5.47 -8.33 2.70
C GLU A 118 4.39 -9.34 3.10
N PHE A 119 3.14 -9.02 2.80
CA PHE A 119 2.05 -9.97 2.89
C PHE A 119 1.04 -9.74 1.76
N VAL A 120 0.34 -10.80 1.41
CA VAL A 120 -0.81 -10.76 0.52
C VAL A 120 -2.06 -10.74 1.38
N PHE A 121 -3.00 -9.88 1.03
CA PHE A 121 -4.32 -9.87 1.61
C PHE A 121 -5.33 -10.21 0.51
N ASP A 122 -6.17 -11.21 0.80
CA ASP A 122 -7.36 -11.55 0.03
C ASP A 122 -8.56 -11.49 0.98
N ILE A 123 -9.58 -10.72 0.62
CA ILE A 123 -10.78 -10.58 1.45
C ILE A 123 -11.57 -11.89 1.54
N ASP A 124 -11.41 -12.78 0.55
CA ASP A 124 -12.10 -14.06 0.53
C ASP A 124 -11.46 -15.11 1.46
N ASP A 125 -10.20 -14.87 1.89
CA ASP A 125 -9.52 -15.67 2.92
C ASP A 125 -10.01 -15.34 4.34
N ASP A 126 -10.70 -14.20 4.55
CA ASP A 126 -11.27 -13.78 5.83
C ASP A 126 -12.75 -13.37 5.71
N PRO A 127 -13.68 -14.35 5.78
CA PRO A 127 -15.11 -14.08 5.67
C PRO A 127 -15.67 -13.16 6.76
N SER A 128 -15.06 -13.16 7.95
CA SER A 128 -15.44 -12.24 9.05
C SER A 128 -15.14 -10.81 8.67
N PHE A 129 -13.93 -10.55 8.18
CA PHE A 129 -13.53 -9.22 7.74
C PHE A 129 -14.34 -8.73 6.54
N ARG A 130 -14.68 -9.62 5.59
CA ARG A 130 -15.59 -9.30 4.49
C ARG A 130 -16.94 -8.77 4.99
N LYS A 131 -17.46 -9.39 6.06
CA LYS A 131 -18.73 -8.98 6.65
C LYS A 131 -18.61 -7.62 7.35
N GLU A 132 -17.54 -7.39 8.12
CA GLU A 132 -17.28 -6.09 8.78
C GLU A 132 -17.20 -4.95 7.76
N ILE A 133 -16.46 -5.14 6.66
CA ILE A 133 -16.38 -4.13 5.58
C ILE A 133 -17.72 -3.86 4.91
N ALA A 134 -18.61 -4.86 4.81
CA ALA A 134 -19.92 -4.68 4.21
C ALA A 134 -20.91 -3.95 5.14
N GLU A 135 -20.66 -3.98 6.45
CA GLU A 135 -21.45 -3.25 7.45
C GLU A 135 -21.00 -1.79 7.57
N ASP A 136 -19.71 -1.51 7.39
CA ASP A 136 -19.08 -0.17 7.38
C ASP A 136 -19.43 0.67 6.12
#